data_AF-A0A349X985-F1
#
_entry.id   AF-A0A349X985-F1
#
_cell.length_a   1.000
_cell.length_b   1.000
_cell.length_c   1.000
_cell.angle_alpha   90.00
_cell.angle_beta   90.00
_cell.angle_gamma   90.00
#
_symmetry.space_group_name_H-M   'P 1'
#
loop_
_entity.id
_entity.type
_entity.pdbx_description
1 polymer ?
#
loop_
_entity_poly.entity_id
_entity_poly.type
_entity_poly.pdbx_seq_one_letter_code
_entity_poly.pdbx_strand_id
1 'polypeptide(L)'
;MKKLLAMTFLVLGLGALASCGGTARYIDSPVLRLQDGVSTPTEAVSSLFLQHTEPYTIVLCNADPATDTCIESSTGLSAIGVGGVFLPLIMDLSGIEVNNAELVEETIRLKTRLVSTVNKIAPNCGDVAGKINIRTGNIVNIELANFYCNWMAIGNVVTNIKLSIDGISLKEQSFTGFYSLSLHGTGNANGSGYYKARVVSNRQTLSF
;
A
#
# COMPACT_ATOMS: atom_id res chain seq x y z
N MET A 1 -28.93 -41.64 53.75
CA MET A 1 -28.80 -42.34 52.44
C MET A 1 -29.36 -41.46 51.34
N LYS A 2 -28.66 -41.42 50.19
CA LYS A 2 -28.96 -40.77 48.89
C LYS A 2 -28.26 -39.43 48.58
N LYS A 3 -27.01 -39.61 48.14
CA LYS A 3 -26.37 -39.10 46.91
C LYS A 3 -26.40 -37.59 46.63
N LEU A 4 -25.28 -36.94 46.98
CA LEU A 4 -24.69 -35.83 46.22
C LEU A 4 -24.38 -36.30 44.80
N LEU A 5 -24.91 -35.63 43.77
CA LEU A 5 -24.46 -35.80 42.39
C LEU A 5 -23.74 -34.52 41.95
N ALA A 6 -22.50 -34.72 41.55
CA ALA A 6 -21.59 -33.68 41.10
C ALA A 6 -21.84 -33.30 39.63
N MET A 7 -21.68 -32.01 39.35
CA MET A 7 -20.74 -31.51 38.33
C MET A 7 -20.91 -32.00 36.89
N THR A 8 -21.56 -31.19 36.05
CA THR A 8 -21.08 -30.92 34.68
C THR A 8 -21.62 -29.57 34.20
N PHE A 9 -20.84 -28.51 34.36
CA PHE A 9 -21.08 -27.24 33.66
C PHE A 9 -20.64 -27.44 32.21
N LEU A 10 -21.61 -27.62 31.33
CA LEU A 10 -21.42 -27.63 29.88
C LEU A 10 -21.11 -26.18 29.47
N VAL A 11 -19.83 -25.80 29.45
CA VAL A 11 -19.37 -24.57 28.80
C VAL A 11 -19.53 -24.80 27.31
N LEU A 12 -20.69 -24.39 26.78
CA LEU A 12 -20.90 -24.16 25.34
C LEU A 12 -19.88 -23.11 24.91
N GLY A 13 -18.74 -23.58 24.42
CA GLY A 13 -17.75 -22.75 23.76
C GLY A 13 -18.42 -22.02 22.61
N LEU A 14 -18.59 -20.70 22.77
CA LEU A 14 -18.80 -19.77 21.67
C LEU A 14 -17.62 -19.93 20.72
N GLY A 15 -17.77 -20.79 19.72
CA GLY A 15 -17.00 -20.71 18.48
C GLY A 15 -17.44 -19.46 17.74
N ALA A 16 -17.00 -18.30 18.21
CA ALA A 16 -17.00 -17.10 17.40
C ALA A 16 -15.99 -17.34 16.28
N LEU A 17 -16.47 -17.82 15.13
CA LEU A 17 -15.82 -17.58 13.86
C LEU A 17 -15.87 -16.07 13.63
N ALA A 18 -14.98 -15.33 14.29
CA ALA A 18 -14.58 -14.02 13.85
C ALA A 18 -13.79 -14.27 12.55
N SER A 19 -14.50 -14.35 11.43
CA SER A 19 -13.87 -14.12 10.14
C SER A 19 -13.24 -12.73 10.26
N CYS A 20 -11.91 -12.68 10.33
CA CYS A 20 -11.10 -11.47 10.28
C CYS A 20 -11.32 -10.74 8.95
N GLY A 21 -12.48 -10.11 8.80
CA GLY A 21 -12.73 -9.04 7.83
C GLY A 21 -12.23 -7.74 8.44
N GLY A 22 -10.95 -7.69 8.81
CA GLY A 22 -10.29 -6.44 9.13
C GLY A 22 -10.27 -5.61 7.87
N THR A 23 -11.26 -4.73 7.68
CA THR A 23 -11.14 -3.61 6.76
C THR A 23 -10.05 -2.72 7.34
N ALA A 24 -8.79 -3.03 7.04
CA ALA A 24 -7.66 -2.23 7.47
C ALA A 24 -7.88 -0.81 6.96
N ARG A 25 -8.20 0.09 7.89
CA ARG A 25 -8.44 1.49 7.58
C ARG A 25 -7.10 2.16 7.37
N TYR A 26 -7.06 3.14 6.47
CA TYR A 26 -5.91 4.01 6.33
C TYR A 26 -5.62 4.72 7.67
N ILE A 27 -4.35 4.73 8.08
CA ILE A 27 -3.86 5.43 9.26
C ILE A 27 -2.84 6.46 8.77
N ASP A 28 -3.11 7.75 8.97
CA ASP A 28 -2.26 8.83 8.41
C ASP A 28 -0.93 9.04 9.16
N SER A 29 -0.86 8.53 10.39
CA SER A 29 0.29 8.75 11.29
C SER A 29 0.53 7.53 12.17
N PRO A 30 0.91 6.38 11.57
CA PRO A 30 1.26 5.20 12.34
C PRO A 30 2.61 5.41 13.05
N VAL A 31 2.89 4.57 14.07
CA VAL A 31 4.18 4.57 14.74
C VAL A 31 5.22 3.94 13.82
N LEU A 32 6.23 4.70 13.43
CA LEU A 32 7.29 4.20 12.55
C LEU A 32 8.27 3.29 13.29
N ARG A 33 8.46 2.08 12.74
CA ARG A 33 9.44 1.08 13.17
C ARG A 33 10.62 1.09 12.20
N LEU A 34 11.79 1.46 12.70
CA LEU A 34 13.04 1.37 11.93
C LEU A 34 13.75 0.05 12.30
N GLN A 35 14.12 -0.72 11.28
CA GLN A 35 14.91 -1.95 11.44
C GLN A 35 16.38 -1.70 11.08
N ASP A 36 17.22 -2.73 11.24
CA ASP A 36 18.61 -2.74 10.74
C ASP A 36 19.55 -1.67 11.33
N GLY A 37 19.26 -1.18 12.53
CA GLY A 37 20.14 -0.25 13.26
C GLY A 37 20.13 1.19 12.73
N VAL A 38 19.16 1.55 11.89
CA VAL A 38 19.02 2.91 11.36
C VAL A 38 18.54 3.86 12.45
N SER A 39 19.21 5.00 12.56
CA SER A 39 19.02 5.93 13.68
C SER A 39 17.92 6.96 13.46
N THR A 40 17.63 7.31 12.19
CA THR A 40 16.64 8.35 11.86
C THR A 40 15.75 7.98 10.66
N PRO A 41 14.50 8.46 10.61
CA PRO A 41 13.63 8.27 9.45
C PRO A 41 14.22 8.86 8.17
N THR A 42 14.88 10.02 8.27
CA THR A 42 15.49 10.70 7.12
C THR A 42 16.59 9.86 6.49
N GLU A 43 17.45 9.26 7.31
CA GLU A 43 18.49 8.34 6.85
C GLU A 43 17.88 7.10 6.17
N ALA A 44 16.84 6.50 6.79
CA ALA A 44 16.17 5.32 6.26
C ALA A 44 15.52 5.61 4.90
N VAL A 45 14.73 6.68 4.81
CA VAL A 45 14.02 7.07 3.59
C VAL A 45 15.01 7.49 2.50
N SER A 46 16.02 8.30 2.82
CA SER A 46 17.02 8.72 1.83
C SER A 46 17.77 7.50 1.26
N SER A 47 18.12 6.54 2.12
CA SER A 47 18.79 5.31 1.68
C SER A 47 17.92 4.47 0.75
N LEU A 48 16.62 4.42 1.02
CA LEU A 48 15.67 3.60 0.27
C LEU A 48 15.26 4.20 -1.09
N PHE A 49 15.23 5.53 -1.21
CA PHE A 49 14.72 6.19 -2.42
C PHE A 49 15.79 6.95 -3.23
N LEU A 50 16.88 7.41 -2.62
CA LEU A 50 17.85 8.28 -3.30
C LEU A 50 19.15 7.57 -3.71
N GLN A 51 19.36 6.32 -3.31
CA GLN A 51 20.57 5.56 -3.67
C GLN A 51 20.56 5.00 -5.11
N HIS A 52 19.51 5.27 -5.89
CA HIS A 52 19.33 4.73 -7.23
C HIS A 52 19.71 5.75 -8.31
N THR A 53 20.67 5.40 -9.17
CA THR A 53 21.08 6.22 -10.32
C THR A 53 20.28 5.92 -11.60
N GLU A 54 19.56 4.80 -11.61
CA GLU A 54 18.74 4.31 -12.72
C GLU A 54 17.29 4.15 -12.26
N PRO A 55 16.29 4.19 -13.18
CA PRO A 55 14.91 3.91 -12.83
C PRO A 55 14.75 2.57 -12.09
N TYR A 56 13.88 2.56 -11.09
CA TYR A 56 13.61 1.41 -10.24
C TYR A 56 12.10 1.27 -10.01
N THR A 57 11.68 0.09 -9.56
CA THR A 57 10.27 -0.21 -9.31
C THR A 57 10.06 -0.50 -7.84
N ILE A 58 9.05 0.14 -7.27
CA ILE A 58 8.50 -0.22 -5.98
C ILE A 58 7.38 -1.22 -6.25
N VAL A 59 7.60 -2.49 -5.91
CA VAL A 59 6.58 -3.53 -6.05
C VAL A 59 5.72 -3.54 -4.80
N LEU A 60 4.40 -3.65 -4.96
CA LEU A 60 3.40 -3.50 -3.90
C LEU A 60 2.55 -4.76 -3.77
N CYS A 61 2.16 -5.07 -2.53
CA CYS A 61 1.18 -6.10 -2.22
C CYS A 61 0.33 -5.65 -1.01
N ASN A 62 -0.91 -6.14 -0.93
CA ASN A 62 -1.64 -6.18 0.33
C ASN A 62 -0.91 -7.12 1.29
N ALA A 63 -0.78 -6.71 2.55
CA ALA A 63 -0.05 -7.45 3.58
C ALA A 63 -0.89 -7.63 4.83
N ASP A 64 -0.52 -8.62 5.64
CA ASP A 64 -1.07 -8.80 6.99
C ASP A 64 -0.32 -7.88 7.98
N PRO A 65 -1.01 -6.96 8.68
CA PRO A 65 -0.39 -6.06 9.65
C PRO A 65 0.19 -6.76 10.88
N ALA A 66 -0.16 -8.03 11.14
CA ALA A 66 0.40 -8.79 12.25
C ALA A 66 1.77 -9.41 11.92
N THR A 67 2.03 -9.73 10.66
CA THR A 67 3.22 -10.47 10.23
C THR A 67 4.13 -9.68 9.30
N ASP A 68 3.70 -8.51 8.79
CA ASP A 68 4.41 -7.73 7.78
C ASP A 68 4.71 -8.55 6.51
N THR A 69 3.84 -9.50 6.15
CA THR A 69 4.01 -10.37 4.97
C THR A 69 2.92 -10.13 3.94
N CYS A 70 3.29 -10.19 2.65
CA CYS A 70 2.31 -10.17 1.56
C CYS A 70 1.29 -11.29 1.72
N ILE A 71 0.03 -11.00 1.45
CA ILE A 71 -1.03 -12.00 1.33
C ILE A 71 -0.80 -12.75 0.02
N GLU A 72 -0.75 -14.08 0.04
CA GLU A 72 -0.40 -14.92 -1.13
C GLU A 72 -1.26 -14.65 -2.37
N SER A 73 -2.54 -14.31 -2.19
CA SER A 73 -3.48 -13.99 -3.27
C SER A 73 -3.44 -12.53 -3.73
N SER A 74 -2.59 -11.69 -3.13
CA SER A 74 -2.51 -10.27 -3.48
C SER A 74 -1.84 -10.07 -4.83
N THR A 75 -2.49 -9.29 -5.69
CA THR A 75 -1.94 -8.83 -6.97
C THR A 75 -1.50 -7.37 -6.94
N GLY A 76 -1.43 -6.75 -5.75
CA GLY A 76 -1.22 -5.32 -5.55
C GLY A 76 -2.18 -4.72 -4.51
N LEU A 77 -2.16 -3.39 -4.43
CA LEU A 77 -3.15 -2.62 -3.66
C LEU A 77 -4.44 -2.52 -4.46
N SER A 78 -5.60 -2.69 -3.83
CA SER A 78 -6.85 -2.76 -4.57
C SER A 78 -7.81 -1.64 -4.20
N ALA A 79 -8.53 -1.12 -5.20
CA ALA A 79 -9.68 -0.26 -5.02
C ALA A 79 -10.88 -0.80 -5.80
N ILE A 80 -12.04 -0.78 -5.17
CA ILE A 80 -13.28 -1.33 -5.73
C ILE A 80 -14.30 -0.20 -5.85
N GLY A 81 -15.06 -0.21 -6.94
CA GLY A 81 -16.15 0.72 -7.12
C GLY A 81 -16.93 0.48 -8.41
N VAL A 82 -17.38 1.58 -9.02
CA VAL A 82 -18.27 1.56 -10.18
C VAL A 82 -17.84 2.55 -11.25
N GLY A 83 -17.84 2.10 -12.50
CA GLY A 83 -17.64 2.90 -13.71
C GLY A 83 -18.96 3.18 -14.44
N GLY A 84 -19.13 4.40 -14.94
CA GLY A 84 -20.37 4.82 -15.60
C GLY A 84 -21.57 4.67 -14.67
N VAL A 85 -22.63 4.03 -15.17
CA VAL A 85 -23.87 3.88 -14.39
C VAL A 85 -23.82 2.67 -13.45
N PHE A 86 -23.27 1.51 -13.87
CA PHE A 86 -23.32 0.27 -13.09
C PHE A 86 -22.17 -0.74 -13.35
N LEU A 87 -21.09 -0.36 -14.05
CA LEU A 87 -20.04 -1.33 -14.37
C LEU A 87 -19.15 -1.56 -13.15
N PRO A 88 -18.98 -2.80 -12.66
CA PRO A 88 -18.06 -3.08 -11.57
C PRO A 88 -16.63 -2.73 -11.99
N LEU A 89 -15.91 -2.10 -11.06
CA LEU A 89 -14.57 -1.58 -11.27
C LEU A 89 -13.68 -2.12 -10.17
N ILE A 90 -12.63 -2.84 -10.56
CA ILE A 90 -11.58 -3.32 -9.69
C ILE A 90 -10.26 -2.80 -10.24
N MET A 91 -9.61 -1.90 -9.51
CA MET A 91 -8.25 -1.46 -9.80
C MET A 91 -7.28 -2.25 -8.92
N ASP A 92 -6.21 -2.76 -9.53
CA ASP A 92 -5.06 -3.35 -8.84
C ASP A 92 -3.81 -2.51 -9.17
N LEU A 93 -3.15 -1.97 -8.15
CA LEU A 93 -1.87 -1.26 -8.24
C LEU A 93 -0.75 -2.18 -7.74
N SER A 94 -0.01 -2.79 -8.67
CA SER A 94 1.04 -3.76 -8.37
C SER A 94 2.41 -3.11 -8.19
N GLY A 95 2.60 -1.87 -8.65
CA GLY A 95 3.85 -1.18 -8.44
C GLY A 95 3.87 0.29 -8.85
N ILE A 96 4.95 0.95 -8.48
CA ILE A 96 5.27 2.33 -8.82
C ILE A 96 6.67 2.34 -9.42
N GLU A 97 6.77 2.60 -10.72
CA GLU A 97 8.04 2.88 -11.38
C GLU A 97 8.48 4.28 -10.98
N VAL A 98 9.69 4.41 -10.44
CA VAL A 98 10.30 5.69 -10.10
C VAL A 98 11.38 5.98 -11.14
N ASN A 99 11.12 6.99 -11.96
CA ASN A 99 12.03 7.45 -13.01
C ASN A 99 13.10 8.39 -12.45
N ASN A 100 12.75 9.17 -11.45
CA ASN A 100 13.64 10.11 -10.77
C ASN A 100 13.14 10.34 -9.34
N ALA A 101 14.07 10.45 -8.40
CA ALA A 101 13.83 10.90 -7.04
C ALA A 101 14.87 11.97 -6.67
N GLU A 102 14.41 13.09 -6.13
CA GLU A 102 15.28 14.20 -5.72
C GLU A 102 14.88 14.73 -4.34
N LEU A 103 15.86 15.05 -3.50
CA LEU A 103 15.62 15.73 -2.24
C LEU A 103 15.57 17.24 -2.49
N VAL A 104 14.44 17.87 -2.15
CA VAL A 104 14.26 19.32 -2.21
C VAL A 104 13.80 19.78 -0.83
N GLU A 105 14.67 20.52 -0.14
CA GLU A 105 14.49 20.90 1.26
C GLU A 105 14.35 19.65 2.15
N GLU A 106 13.15 19.35 2.64
CA GLU A 106 12.83 18.21 3.50
C GLU A 106 11.83 17.23 2.85
N THR A 107 11.59 17.39 1.54
CA THR A 107 10.66 16.57 0.78
C THR A 107 11.39 15.87 -0.35
N ILE A 108 11.19 14.56 -0.48
CA ILE A 108 11.66 13.84 -1.67
C ILE A 108 10.57 13.95 -2.74
N ARG A 109 10.91 14.58 -3.86
CA ARG A 109 10.03 14.63 -5.03
C ARG A 109 10.32 13.40 -5.89
N LEU A 110 9.25 12.77 -6.35
CA LEU A 110 9.32 11.59 -7.20
C LEU A 110 8.71 11.92 -8.56
N LYS A 111 9.36 11.50 -9.65
CA LYS A 111 8.72 11.37 -10.95
C LYS A 111 8.43 9.90 -11.18
N THR A 112 7.16 9.52 -11.20
CA THR A 112 6.75 8.12 -11.21
C THR A 112 5.82 7.76 -12.36
N ARG A 113 5.68 6.47 -12.61
CA ARG A 113 4.63 5.87 -13.43
C ARG A 113 4.02 4.72 -12.63
N LEU A 114 2.72 4.51 -12.77
CA LEU A 114 2.03 3.46 -12.03
C LEU A 114 1.94 2.19 -12.86
N VAL A 115 2.28 1.07 -12.23
CA VAL A 115 2.03 -0.27 -12.75
C VAL A 115 0.71 -0.73 -12.17
N SER A 116 -0.35 -0.60 -12.95
CA SER A 116 -1.71 -0.91 -12.49
C SER A 116 -2.55 -1.57 -13.58
N THR A 117 -3.63 -2.23 -13.15
CA THR A 117 -4.67 -2.74 -14.03
C THR A 117 -6.04 -2.37 -13.50
N VAL A 118 -7.02 -2.30 -14.40
CA VAL A 118 -8.43 -2.09 -14.09
C VAL A 118 -9.20 -3.18 -14.79
N ASN A 119 -9.89 -4.03 -14.04
CA ASN A 119 -10.53 -5.23 -14.58
C ASN A 119 -9.57 -6.02 -15.50
N LYS A 120 -8.30 -6.10 -15.09
CA LYS A 120 -7.17 -6.75 -15.79
C LYS A 120 -6.70 -6.09 -17.09
N ILE A 121 -7.14 -4.86 -17.38
CA ILE A 121 -6.67 -4.05 -18.51
C ILE A 121 -5.77 -2.93 -17.98
N ALA A 122 -4.57 -2.76 -18.55
CA ALA A 122 -3.69 -1.67 -18.18
C ALA A 122 -4.28 -0.31 -18.63
N PRO A 123 -4.46 0.65 -17.72
CA PRO A 123 -4.91 1.98 -18.09
C PRO A 123 -3.79 2.78 -18.75
N ASN A 124 -4.14 3.75 -19.60
CA ASN A 124 -3.17 4.70 -20.12
C ASN A 124 -3.05 5.89 -19.16
N CYS A 125 -2.01 5.88 -18.35
CA CYS A 125 -1.73 6.92 -17.36
C CYS A 125 -0.51 7.74 -17.75
N GLY A 126 -0.56 9.04 -17.53
CA GLY A 126 0.62 9.90 -17.62
C GLY A 126 1.62 9.65 -16.48
N ASP A 127 2.81 10.23 -16.62
CA ASP A 127 3.75 10.30 -15.50
C ASP A 127 3.15 11.14 -14.35
N VAL A 128 3.49 10.79 -13.11
CA VAL A 128 2.92 11.37 -11.89
C VAL A 128 4.02 11.99 -11.05
N ALA A 129 3.78 13.19 -10.54
CA ALA A 129 4.61 13.79 -9.52
C ALA A 129 4.18 13.25 -8.14
N GLY A 130 5.08 12.56 -7.46
CA GLY A 130 4.93 12.11 -6.08
C GLY A 130 5.73 12.95 -5.11
N LYS A 131 5.38 12.87 -3.83
CA LYS A 131 6.10 13.53 -2.74
C LYS A 131 6.22 12.57 -1.57
N ILE A 132 7.40 12.48 -0.97
CA ILE A 132 7.61 11.84 0.32
C ILE A 132 7.82 12.96 1.34
N ASN A 133 6.90 13.05 2.29
CA ASN A 133 6.98 14.00 3.39
C ASN A 133 7.47 13.26 4.63
N ILE A 134 8.57 13.73 5.21
CA ILE A 134 9.08 13.27 6.50
C ILE A 134 8.69 14.35 7.52
N ARG A 135 7.64 14.12 8.30
CA ARG A 135 7.12 15.12 9.25
C ARG A 135 7.74 14.95 10.64
N THR A 136 7.72 16.03 11.40
CA THR A 136 8.05 16.06 12.84
C THR A 136 7.22 15.00 13.58
N GLY A 137 7.89 14.10 14.31
CA GLY A 137 7.25 12.95 14.97
C GLY A 137 7.46 11.61 14.25
N ASN A 138 8.42 11.53 13.31
CA ASN A 138 8.79 10.30 12.59
C ASN A 138 7.67 9.74 11.69
N ILE A 139 6.77 10.59 11.23
CA ILE A 139 5.71 10.20 10.30
C ILE A 139 6.26 10.34 8.88
N VAL A 140 6.21 9.25 8.12
CA VAL A 140 6.65 9.24 6.72
C VAL A 140 5.46 8.88 5.84
N ASN A 141 5.07 9.82 4.97
CA ASN A 141 3.95 9.64 4.05
C ASN A 141 4.40 9.87 2.61
N ILE A 142 3.96 9.00 1.72
CA ILE A 142 4.09 9.13 0.27
C ILE A 142 2.73 9.54 -0.29
N GLU A 143 2.71 10.65 -1.03
CA GLU A 143 1.52 11.15 -1.68
C GLU A 143 1.73 11.19 -3.20
N LEU A 144 0.86 10.51 -3.93
CA LEU A 144 0.76 10.54 -5.39
C LEU A 144 -0.63 11.06 -5.73
N ALA A 145 -0.73 12.35 -6.05
CA ALA A 145 -2.01 13.04 -6.17
C ALA A 145 -2.29 13.50 -7.60
N ASN A 146 -3.58 13.64 -7.90
CA ASN A 146 -4.10 14.21 -9.15
C ASN A 146 -3.58 13.56 -10.43
N PHE A 147 -3.35 12.25 -10.41
CA PHE A 147 -2.90 11.57 -11.61
C PHE A 147 -4.06 11.23 -12.52
N TYR A 148 -3.89 11.56 -13.79
CA TYR A 148 -4.88 11.36 -14.82
C TYR A 148 -4.64 10.05 -15.55
N CYS A 149 -5.66 9.21 -15.58
CA CYS A 149 -5.65 8.00 -16.38
C CYS A 149 -6.85 7.98 -17.32
N ASN A 150 -6.58 7.64 -18.58
CA ASN A 150 -7.61 7.29 -19.54
C ASN A 150 -7.79 5.78 -19.56
N TRP A 151 -9.01 5.35 -19.28
CA TRP A 151 -9.41 3.95 -19.26
C TRP A 151 -10.35 3.74 -20.43
N MET A 152 -9.93 3.01 -21.45
CA MET A 152 -10.67 2.90 -22.71
C MET A 152 -12.16 2.58 -22.54
N ALA A 153 -12.54 1.75 -21.56
CA ALA A 153 -13.92 1.33 -21.33
C ALA A 153 -14.73 2.21 -20.35
N ILE A 154 -14.06 2.97 -19.48
CA ILE A 154 -14.72 3.73 -18.39
C ILE A 154 -14.63 5.24 -18.65
N GLY A 155 -13.59 5.70 -19.32
CA GLY A 155 -13.30 7.11 -19.58
C GLY A 155 -12.15 7.63 -18.73
N ASN A 156 -12.22 8.90 -18.35
CA ASN A 156 -11.14 9.58 -17.67
C ASN A 156 -11.38 9.59 -16.16
N VAL A 157 -10.35 9.20 -15.42
CA VAL A 157 -10.37 9.22 -13.96
C VAL A 157 -9.16 9.96 -13.41
N VAL A 158 -9.39 10.68 -12.33
CA VAL A 158 -8.34 11.22 -11.47
C VAL A 158 -8.20 10.28 -10.29
N THR A 159 -6.97 9.86 -10.04
CA THR A 159 -6.70 8.95 -8.93
C THR A 159 -5.72 9.60 -7.96
N ASN A 160 -5.86 9.24 -6.70
CA ASN A 160 -5.01 9.68 -5.60
C ASN A 160 -4.61 8.48 -4.76
N ILE A 161 -3.32 8.37 -4.48
CA ILE A 161 -2.74 7.34 -3.60
C ILE A 161 -2.05 8.05 -2.45
N LYS A 162 -2.34 7.60 -1.23
CA LYS A 162 -1.60 7.94 -0.02
C LYS A 162 -1.07 6.66 0.59
N LEU A 163 0.22 6.65 0.90
CA LEU A 163 0.87 5.57 1.62
C LEU A 163 1.48 6.18 2.89
N SER A 164 1.06 5.72 4.06
CA SER A 164 1.79 5.99 5.30
C SER A 164 2.73 4.82 5.56
N ILE A 165 3.90 5.11 6.12
CA ILE A 165 4.92 4.11 6.41
C ILE A 165 4.97 3.89 7.91
N ASP A 166 4.89 2.63 8.34
CA ASP A 166 5.01 2.22 9.74
C ASP A 166 6.20 1.26 9.98
N GLY A 167 6.89 0.83 8.92
CA GLY A 167 8.03 -0.07 8.98
C GLY A 167 8.99 0.16 7.82
N ILE A 168 10.30 0.20 8.09
CA ILE A 168 11.36 0.25 7.06
C ILE A 168 12.45 -0.76 7.39
N SER A 169 12.83 -1.59 6.40
CA SER A 169 14.03 -2.44 6.43
C SER A 169 14.93 -2.11 5.25
N LEU A 170 16.14 -1.64 5.53
CA LEU A 170 17.14 -1.37 4.50
C LEU A 170 17.79 -2.65 3.98
N LYS A 171 17.84 -3.69 4.81
CA LYS A 171 18.38 -5.00 4.41
C LYS A 171 17.48 -5.68 3.38
N GLU A 172 16.16 -5.64 3.58
CA GLU A 172 15.19 -6.18 2.62
C GLU A 172 14.88 -5.22 1.47
N GLN A 173 15.39 -3.98 1.53
CA GLN A 173 14.98 -2.89 0.63
C GLN A 173 13.45 -2.74 0.61
N SER A 174 12.82 -2.85 1.79
CA SER A 174 11.37 -2.97 1.92
C SER A 174 10.81 -1.99 2.95
N PHE A 175 9.53 -1.68 2.80
CA PHE A 175 8.79 -0.85 3.73
C PHE A 175 7.32 -1.30 3.80
N THR A 176 6.68 -1.04 4.93
CA THR A 176 5.29 -1.42 5.20
C THR A 176 4.50 -0.23 5.70
N GLY A 177 3.17 -0.34 5.64
CA GLY A 177 2.29 0.61 6.29
C GLY A 177 0.88 0.58 5.74
N PHE A 178 0.18 1.72 5.80
CA PHE A 178 -1.24 1.79 5.44
C PHE A 178 -1.42 2.57 4.15
N TYR A 179 -2.33 2.13 3.29
CA TYR A 179 -2.66 2.82 2.05
C TYR A 179 -4.10 3.31 2.02
N SER A 180 -4.29 4.39 1.25
CA SER A 180 -5.59 4.83 0.75
C SER A 180 -5.43 5.10 -0.74
N LEU A 181 -6.30 4.47 -1.53
CA LEU A 181 -6.39 4.60 -2.98
C LEU A 181 -7.79 5.08 -3.31
N SER A 182 -7.91 6.14 -4.10
CA SER A 182 -9.20 6.71 -4.46
C SER A 182 -9.22 7.20 -5.90
N LEU A 183 -10.32 6.93 -6.58
CA LEU A 183 -10.55 7.22 -7.98
C LEU A 183 -11.83 8.01 -8.12
N HIS A 184 -11.80 9.07 -8.91
CA HIS A 184 -12.93 9.96 -9.13
C HIS A 184 -13.00 10.39 -10.60
N GLY A 185 -14.21 10.46 -11.16
CA GLY A 185 -14.44 10.85 -12.55
C GLY A 185 -15.54 10.01 -13.18
N THR A 186 -15.31 9.52 -14.40
CA THR A 186 -16.26 8.62 -15.08
C THR A 186 -16.32 7.22 -14.43
N GLY A 187 -15.38 6.92 -13.54
CA GLY A 187 -15.49 5.84 -12.57
C GLY A 187 -15.07 6.33 -11.19
N ASN A 188 -15.71 5.76 -10.16
CA ASN A 188 -15.46 6.07 -8.77
C ASN A 188 -15.15 4.78 -8.02
N ALA A 189 -14.00 4.72 -7.36
CA ALA A 189 -13.57 3.55 -6.61
C ALA A 189 -12.69 3.96 -5.44
N ASN A 190 -12.74 3.17 -4.36
CA ASN A 190 -11.96 3.42 -3.17
C ASN A 190 -11.36 2.12 -2.64
N GLY A 191 -10.21 2.24 -2.00
CA GLY A 191 -9.46 1.15 -1.41
C GLY A 191 -8.66 1.64 -0.23
N SER A 192 -8.55 0.81 0.80
CA SER A 192 -7.63 1.03 1.90
C SER A 192 -7.20 -0.30 2.48
N GLY A 193 -5.99 -0.34 3.03
CA GLY A 193 -5.49 -1.54 3.66
C GLY A 193 -4.09 -1.37 4.24
N TYR A 194 -3.52 -2.49 4.64
CA TYR A 194 -2.11 -2.60 5.00
C TYR A 194 -1.32 -3.14 3.81
N TYR A 195 -0.11 -2.62 3.59
CA TYR A 195 0.74 -3.00 2.46
C TYR A 195 2.15 -3.33 2.88
N LYS A 196 2.80 -4.15 2.06
CA LYS A 196 4.26 -4.26 1.98
C LYS A 196 4.70 -3.82 0.60
N ALA A 197 5.81 -3.09 0.58
CA ALA A 197 6.46 -2.58 -0.60
C ALA A 197 7.93 -3.03 -0.61
N ARG A 198 8.46 -3.30 -1.79
CA ARG A 198 9.89 -3.62 -1.98
C ARG A 198 10.44 -2.81 -3.14
N VAL A 199 11.59 -2.19 -2.91
CA VAL A 199 12.35 -1.48 -3.94
C VAL A 199 13.16 -2.49 -4.73
N VAL A 200 12.95 -2.52 -6.03
CA VAL A 200 13.60 -3.44 -6.97
C VAL A 200 14.25 -2.61 -8.07
N SER A 201 15.58 -2.60 -8.12
CA SER A 201 16.29 -2.05 -9.27
C SER A 201 16.08 -2.93 -10.49
N ASN A 202 15.97 -2.35 -11.69
CA ASN A 202 15.77 -3.07 -12.96
C ASN A 202 16.78 -4.20 -13.27
N ARG A 203 17.85 -4.35 -12.48
CA ARG A 203 18.79 -5.49 -12.57
C ARG A 203 18.37 -6.73 -11.75
N GLN A 204 17.30 -6.66 -10.96
CA GLN A 204 16.84 -7.75 -10.12
C GLN A 204 15.47 -8.25 -10.61
N THR A 205 15.35 -9.56 -10.83
CA THR A 205 14.12 -10.22 -11.29
C THR A 205 12.98 -10.00 -10.29
N LEU A 206 11.81 -9.61 -10.80
CA LEU A 206 10.59 -9.36 -10.03
C LEU A 206 9.97 -10.68 -9.55
N SER A 207 10.24 -11.07 -8.31
CA SER A 207 9.41 -12.05 -7.59
C SER A 207 9.34 -11.69 -6.11
N PHE A 208 8.19 -11.94 -5.49
CA PHE A 208 8.09 -12.15 -4.06
C PHE A 208 8.21 -13.65 -3.80
#